data_AF-A0AA43JAV0-F1
#
_entry.id   AF-A0AA43JAV0-F1
#
_cell.length_a   1.000
_cell.length_b   1.000
_cell.length_c   1.000
_cell.angle_alpha   90.00
_cell.angle_beta   90.00
_cell.angle_gamma   90.00
#
_symmetry.space_group_name_H-M   'P 1'
#
loop_
_entity.id
_entity.type
_entity.pdbx_description
1 polymer ?
#
loop_
_entity_poly.entity_id
_entity_poly.type
_entity_poly.pdbx_seq_one_letter_code
_entity_poly.pdbx_strand_id
1 'polypeptide(L)'
;MSSPTGQIVVVEPVEHDTSATGDAARDTDIAVARFDTTGQLDQTFGANGIVRLDLSTGTVSGTAFQGDTAWGLTLLSGDDLLVVGGKVADGPGRTDIDYAVMKLTATGAVDRSFGTNGLVTLDIGTGTDSPRTAIIQPDEKTVVSGHTSNAGVVTIVLFRLLPDGQFDSSFGRAQRSPRRLLPFIAEAYDVALQGENLILARYGRDTSAGTVDIMTARFLADGTGIGRTVMKASLF
;
A
#
# COMPACT_ATOMS: atom_id res chain seq x y z
N MET A 1 -13.64 4.58 -3.76
CA MET A 1 -14.29 3.24 -3.65
C MET A 1 -15.72 3.41 -3.15
N SER A 2 -16.68 2.55 -3.53
CA SER A 2 -18.06 2.59 -3.03
C SER A 2 -18.33 1.48 -2.02
N SER A 3 -19.02 1.79 -0.91
CA SER A 3 -19.53 0.79 0.04
C SER A 3 -20.80 0.09 -0.47
N PRO A 4 -21.17 -1.09 0.07
CA PRO A 4 -22.48 -1.72 -0.17
C PRO A 4 -23.67 -0.82 0.11
N THR A 5 -23.52 0.16 1.01
CA THR A 5 -24.53 1.17 1.36
C THR A 5 -24.56 2.37 0.40
N GLY A 6 -23.70 2.38 -0.62
CA GLY A 6 -23.63 3.43 -1.64
C GLY A 6 -22.81 4.66 -1.24
N GLN A 7 -22.11 4.60 -0.11
CA GLN A 7 -21.20 5.67 0.33
C GLN A 7 -19.91 5.62 -0.48
N ILE A 8 -19.29 6.77 -0.71
CA ILE A 8 -18.00 6.85 -1.41
C ILE A 8 -16.91 7.18 -0.39
N VAL A 9 -15.79 6.46 -0.45
CA VAL A 9 -14.61 6.76 0.35
C VAL A 9 -13.42 7.07 -0.57
N VAL A 10 -12.69 8.13 -0.21
CA VAL A 10 -11.51 8.65 -0.90
C VAL A 10 -10.36 8.74 0.11
N VAL A 11 -9.14 8.47 -0.35
CA VAL A 11 -7.92 8.62 0.45
C VAL A 11 -6.89 9.40 -0.35
N GLU A 12 -6.24 10.39 0.25
CA GLU A 12 -5.20 11.20 -0.39
C GLU A 12 -4.17 11.68 0.65
N PRO A 13 -2.92 11.95 0.24
CA PRO A 13 -1.98 12.72 1.05
C PRO A 13 -2.49 14.16 1.26
N VAL A 14 -2.26 14.72 2.44
CA VAL A 14 -2.59 16.11 2.79
C VAL A 14 -1.43 16.76 3.52
N GLU A 15 -1.27 18.08 3.37
CA GLU A 15 -0.23 18.82 4.09
C GLU A 15 -0.40 18.66 5.62
N HIS A 16 0.72 18.54 6.34
CA HIS A 16 0.77 18.47 7.79
C HIS A 16 0.01 19.63 8.46
N ASP A 17 -0.90 19.32 9.38
CA ASP A 17 -1.61 20.33 10.14
C ASP A 17 -0.72 20.84 11.26
N THR A 18 -0.07 21.97 11.02
CA THR A 18 0.82 22.67 11.96
C THR A 18 0.15 23.12 13.27
N SER A 19 -1.15 22.90 13.48
CA SER A 19 -1.82 23.15 14.76
C SER A 19 -1.41 22.15 15.86
N ALA A 20 -0.81 21.01 15.51
CA ALA A 20 -0.09 20.15 16.44
C ALA A 20 1.30 20.74 16.71
N THR A 21 1.52 21.27 17.93
CA THR A 21 2.83 21.82 18.32
C THR A 21 3.86 20.69 18.43
N GLY A 22 4.85 20.62 17.54
CA GLY A 22 6.01 19.75 17.75
C GLY A 22 6.77 19.29 16.52
N ASP A 23 6.21 19.33 15.32
CA ASP A 23 6.91 18.85 14.13
C ASP A 23 7.50 19.99 13.27
N ALA A 24 8.74 19.79 12.83
CA ALA A 24 9.48 20.75 12.05
C ALA A 24 9.21 20.56 10.55
N ALA A 25 8.56 21.57 9.94
CA ALA A 25 8.68 21.93 8.53
C ALA A 25 8.32 20.83 7.49
N ARG A 26 7.10 20.93 6.95
CA ARG A 26 6.62 20.28 5.70
C ARG A 26 6.66 18.75 5.73
N ASP A 27 5.66 18.20 6.38
CA ASP A 27 5.29 16.79 6.30
C ASP A 27 3.95 16.62 5.55
N THR A 28 3.64 15.39 5.14
CA THR A 28 2.33 15.00 4.60
C THR A 28 1.73 13.91 5.46
N ASP A 29 0.45 14.04 5.78
CA ASP A 29 -0.34 13.02 6.48
C ASP A 29 -1.33 12.41 5.49
N ILE A 30 -2.12 11.44 5.93
CA ILE A 30 -3.15 10.82 5.10
C ILE A 30 -4.54 11.30 5.54
N ALA A 31 -5.35 11.78 4.60
CA ALA A 31 -6.77 12.05 4.83
C ALA A 31 -7.64 10.96 4.20
N VAL A 32 -8.61 10.45 4.96
CA VAL A 32 -9.69 9.58 4.47
C VAL A 32 -10.99 10.34 4.61
N ALA A 33 -11.68 10.59 3.50
CA ALA A 33 -12.98 11.26 3.48
C ALA A 33 -14.07 10.28 3.07
N ARG A 34 -15.21 10.32 3.76
CA ARG A 34 -16.41 9.56 3.40
C ARG A 34 -17.55 10.48 2.99
N PHE A 35 -18.21 10.11 1.91
CA PHE A 35 -19.37 10.81 1.36
C PHE A 35 -20.59 9.91 1.42
N ASP A 36 -21.74 10.49 1.75
CA ASP A 36 -23.02 9.82 1.70
C ASP A 36 -23.52 9.64 0.26
N THR A 37 -24.69 9.01 0.10
CA THR A 37 -25.29 8.73 -1.21
C THR A 37 -25.75 9.99 -1.96
N THR A 38 -25.77 11.15 -1.29
CA THR A 38 -26.06 12.46 -1.91
C THR A 38 -24.79 13.19 -2.34
N GLY A 39 -23.61 12.62 -2.04
CA GLY A 39 -22.31 13.22 -2.32
C GLY A 39 -21.86 14.26 -1.29
N GLN A 40 -22.55 14.39 -0.15
CA GLN A 40 -22.12 15.23 0.96
C GLN A 40 -21.21 14.46 1.90
N LEU A 41 -20.36 15.15 2.68
CA LEU A 41 -19.52 14.49 3.70
C LEU A 41 -20.39 13.78 4.74
N ASP A 42 -20.16 12.48 4.94
CA ASP A 42 -20.84 11.69 5.95
C ASP A 42 -20.33 12.08 7.34
N GLN A 43 -21.14 12.87 8.04
CA GLN A 43 -20.82 13.39 9.37
C GLN A 43 -20.69 12.30 10.46
N THR A 44 -21.02 11.05 10.17
CA THR A 44 -20.84 9.91 11.10
C THR A 44 -19.44 9.28 11.00
N PHE A 45 -18.61 9.72 10.05
CA PHE A 45 -17.26 9.22 9.82
C PHE A 45 -16.21 10.21 10.33
N GLY A 46 -15.34 9.76 11.24
CA GLY A 46 -14.25 10.59 11.77
C GLY A 46 -14.73 11.94 12.31
N ALA A 47 -13.94 12.99 12.08
CA ALA A 47 -14.30 14.37 12.39
C ALA A 47 -14.89 15.04 11.14
N ASN A 48 -16.19 15.35 11.17
CA ASN A 48 -16.92 16.01 10.08
C ASN A 48 -16.83 15.30 8.72
N GLY A 49 -16.75 13.97 8.72
CA GLY A 49 -16.61 13.14 7.51
C GLY A 49 -15.17 12.86 7.09
N ILE A 50 -14.18 13.27 7.89
CA ILE A 50 -12.76 13.14 7.57
C ILE A 50 -12.00 12.50 8.73
N VAL A 51 -11.13 11.54 8.41
CA VAL A 51 -10.10 11.00 9.30
C VAL A 51 -8.75 11.48 8.80
N ARG A 52 -7.89 11.89 9.74
CA ARG A 52 -6.49 12.22 9.47
C ARG A 52 -5.59 11.20 10.17
N LEU A 53 -4.64 10.64 9.43
CA LEU A 53 -3.69 9.65 9.92
C LEU A 53 -2.28 10.20 9.77
N ASP A 54 -1.62 10.38 10.90
CA ASP A 54 -0.21 10.73 11.04
C ASP A 54 0.52 9.45 11.50
N LEU A 55 1.34 8.91 10.60
CA LEU A 55 2.03 7.62 10.74
C LEU A 55 3.52 7.79 11.03
N SER A 56 4.11 8.93 10.65
CA SER A 56 5.50 9.26 10.87
C SER A 56 5.75 10.76 10.76
N THR A 57 6.78 11.24 11.45
CA THR A 57 7.35 12.56 11.21
C THR A 57 8.09 12.57 9.87
N GLY A 58 7.76 13.57 9.05
CA GLY A 58 8.41 13.84 7.78
C GLY A 58 9.90 14.15 7.89
N THR A 59 10.60 14.01 6.77
CA THR A 59 12.04 14.26 6.66
C THR A 59 12.45 14.71 5.27
N VAL A 60 13.71 15.14 5.11
CA VAL A 60 14.26 15.58 3.83
C VAL A 60 15.36 14.64 3.37
N SER A 61 15.17 14.06 2.18
CA SER A 61 16.20 13.27 1.50
C SER A 61 16.76 14.07 0.32
N GLY A 62 17.92 14.70 0.53
CA GLY A 62 18.54 15.60 -0.44
C GLY A 62 17.70 16.85 -0.68
N THR A 63 16.89 16.86 -1.76
CA THR A 63 15.97 17.96 -2.11
C THR A 63 14.50 17.56 -2.08
N ALA A 64 14.21 16.28 -1.82
CA ALA A 64 12.86 15.75 -1.76
C ALA A 64 12.38 15.69 -0.31
N PHE A 65 11.13 16.10 -0.08
CA PHE A 65 10.43 15.87 1.17
C PHE A 65 9.85 14.45 1.17
N GLN A 66 9.94 13.79 2.31
CA GLN A 66 9.47 12.45 2.56
C GLN A 66 8.48 12.56 3.71
N GLY A 67 7.30 11.99 3.54
CA GLY A 67 6.23 12.01 4.53
C GLY A 67 5.29 10.84 4.27
N ASP A 68 4.16 10.83 4.94
CA ASP A 68 3.17 9.78 4.74
C ASP A 68 2.50 9.90 3.37
N THR A 69 2.29 8.75 2.75
CA THR A 69 1.63 8.66 1.44
C THR A 69 0.50 7.66 1.52
N ALA A 70 -0.57 7.87 0.75
CA ALA A 70 -1.61 6.88 0.55
C ALA A 70 -1.68 6.48 -0.93
N TRP A 71 -1.89 5.20 -1.17
CA TRP A 71 -1.97 4.64 -2.53
C TRP A 71 -3.18 3.74 -2.74
N GLY A 72 -3.59 3.00 -1.71
CA GLY A 72 -4.68 2.05 -1.78
C GLY A 72 -5.70 2.25 -0.68
N LEU A 73 -6.96 2.02 -1.02
CA LEU A 73 -8.06 1.95 -0.07
C LEU A 73 -8.89 0.71 -0.37
N THR A 74 -9.01 -0.17 0.61
CA THR A 74 -9.75 -1.44 0.49
C THR A 74 -10.88 -1.47 1.48
N LEU A 75 -12.09 -1.80 1.03
CA LEU A 75 -13.25 -2.00 1.89
C LEU A 75 -13.29 -3.46 2.33
N LEU A 76 -13.47 -3.65 3.63
CA LEU A 76 -13.62 -4.95 4.25
C LEU A 76 -15.10 -5.24 4.52
N SER A 77 -15.39 -6.47 4.98
CA SER A 77 -16.69 -6.82 5.54
C SER A 77 -17.05 -5.88 6.70
N GLY A 78 -18.30 -5.45 6.76
CA GLY A 78 -18.78 -4.59 7.86
C GLY A 78 -18.45 -3.10 7.70
N ASP A 79 -18.05 -2.66 6.50
CA ASP A 79 -17.68 -1.27 6.16
C ASP A 79 -16.38 -0.75 6.81
N ASP A 80 -15.59 -1.63 7.42
CA ASP A 80 -14.21 -1.34 7.81
C ASP A 80 -13.33 -1.07 6.57
N LEU A 81 -12.23 -0.34 6.75
CA LEU A 81 -11.34 0.08 5.68
C LEU A 81 -9.90 -0.33 5.98
N LEU A 82 -9.16 -0.77 4.97
CA LEU A 82 -7.70 -0.78 4.97
C LEU A 82 -7.17 0.36 4.13
N VAL A 83 -6.34 1.19 4.75
CA VAL A 83 -5.55 2.20 4.08
C VAL A 83 -4.16 1.62 3.84
N VAL A 84 -3.74 1.60 2.57
CA VAL A 84 -2.42 1.16 2.14
C VAL A 84 -1.64 2.38 1.69
N GLY A 85 -0.50 2.60 2.34
CA GLY A 85 0.28 3.80 2.20
C GLY A 85 1.73 3.57 2.57
N GLY A 86 2.56 4.58 2.43
CA GLY A 86 3.94 4.58 2.90
C GLY A 86 4.12 5.54 4.07
N LYS A 87 5.06 5.23 4.96
CA LYS A 87 5.52 6.13 6.03
C LYS A 87 7.03 6.25 6.01
N VAL A 88 7.60 7.31 6.59
CA VAL A 88 9.04 7.41 6.80
C VAL A 88 9.50 6.26 7.71
N ALA A 89 10.59 5.59 7.33
CA ALA A 89 11.13 4.45 8.04
C ALA A 89 11.57 4.83 9.47
N ASP A 90 11.30 3.95 10.43
CA ASP A 90 11.65 4.18 11.83
C ASP A 90 13.17 4.05 12.02
N GLY A 91 13.75 4.95 12.84
CA GLY A 91 15.15 4.87 13.26
C GLY A 91 15.98 6.11 12.89
N PRO A 92 17.12 6.30 13.57
CA PRO A 92 17.89 7.54 13.46
C PRO A 92 18.50 7.72 12.07
N GLY A 93 18.16 8.84 11.43
CA GLY A 93 18.73 9.24 10.13
C GLY A 93 18.17 8.50 8.91
N ARG A 94 17.11 7.71 9.08
CA ARG A 94 16.39 7.09 7.96
C ARG A 94 15.58 8.16 7.21
N THR A 95 15.56 8.04 5.88
CA THR A 95 14.82 8.97 4.99
C THR A 95 14.07 8.25 3.87
N ASP A 96 14.18 6.94 3.84
CA ASP A 96 13.43 6.07 2.97
C ASP A 96 12.03 5.80 3.55
N ILE A 97 11.18 5.23 2.70
CA ILE A 97 9.77 4.96 2.99
C ILE A 97 9.61 3.47 3.19
N ASP A 98 8.83 3.08 4.21
CA ASP A 98 8.38 1.71 4.48
C ASP A 98 6.91 1.54 4.06
N TYR A 99 6.46 0.29 3.87
CA TYR A 99 5.02 0.04 3.73
C TYR A 99 4.30 0.32 5.05
N ALA A 100 3.11 0.89 4.96
CA ALA A 100 2.14 1.04 6.04
C ALA A 100 0.77 0.50 5.61
N VAL A 101 0.16 -0.30 6.47
CA VAL A 101 -1.23 -0.74 6.33
C VAL A 101 -1.96 -0.45 7.63
N MET A 102 -2.95 0.44 7.57
CA MET A 102 -3.75 0.87 8.72
C MET A 102 -5.19 0.40 8.54
N LYS A 103 -5.80 -0.12 9.60
CA LYS A 103 -7.22 -0.48 9.59
C LYS A 103 -8.07 0.58 10.30
N LEU A 104 -9.12 1.03 9.63
CA LEU A 104 -10.16 1.88 10.19
C LEU A 104 -11.45 1.10 10.35
N THR A 105 -12.20 1.40 11.39
CA THR A 105 -13.57 0.91 11.57
C THR A 105 -14.51 1.58 10.57
N ALA A 106 -15.71 1.03 10.44
CA ALA A 106 -16.81 1.67 9.72
C ALA A 106 -17.22 3.07 10.22
N THR A 107 -16.69 3.56 11.34
CA THR A 107 -16.91 4.94 11.81
C THR A 107 -15.68 5.83 11.64
N GLY A 108 -14.60 5.30 11.03
CA GLY A 108 -13.35 6.01 10.81
C GLY A 108 -12.40 6.03 12.01
N ALA A 109 -12.71 5.30 13.08
CA ALA A 109 -11.77 5.14 14.19
C ALA A 109 -10.67 4.15 13.80
N VAL A 110 -9.43 4.36 14.26
CA VAL A 110 -8.35 3.37 14.10
C VAL A 110 -8.69 2.11 14.88
N ASP A 111 -8.72 0.96 14.21
CA ASP A 111 -8.88 -0.36 14.84
C ASP A 111 -7.56 -0.80 15.46
N ARG A 112 -7.38 -0.49 16.75
CA ARG A 112 -6.13 -0.78 17.48
C ARG A 112 -5.85 -2.26 17.70
N SER A 113 -6.78 -3.15 17.35
CA SER A 113 -6.55 -4.60 17.41
C SER A 113 -5.82 -5.14 16.18
N PHE A 114 -5.74 -4.35 15.11
CA PHE A 114 -5.04 -4.71 13.88
C PHE A 114 -3.53 -4.41 14.00
N GLY A 115 -2.67 -5.39 13.73
CA GLY A 115 -1.22 -5.22 13.78
C GLY A 115 -0.74 -4.73 15.15
N THR A 116 0.09 -3.69 15.14
CA THR A 116 0.53 -2.99 16.37
C THR A 116 -0.11 -1.61 16.42
N ASN A 117 -1.03 -1.41 17.38
CA ASN A 117 -1.77 -0.16 17.55
C ASN A 117 -2.57 0.30 16.31
N GLY A 118 -3.02 -0.64 15.49
CA GLY A 118 -3.76 -0.38 14.25
C GLY A 118 -2.91 -0.37 12.98
N LEU A 119 -1.58 -0.44 13.12
CA LEU A 119 -0.63 -0.31 12.02
C LEU A 119 0.18 -1.59 11.81
N VAL A 120 0.36 -1.94 10.55
CA VAL A 120 1.35 -2.92 10.09
C VAL A 120 2.38 -2.21 9.24
N THR A 121 3.65 -2.34 9.61
CA THR A 121 4.78 -1.79 8.85
C THR A 121 5.60 -2.90 8.23
N LEU A 122 6.05 -2.71 6.98
CA LEU A 122 7.04 -3.58 6.34
C LEU A 122 8.24 -2.77 5.87
N ASP A 123 9.35 -2.92 6.58
CA ASP A 123 10.67 -2.42 6.18
C ASP A 123 11.38 -3.44 5.27
N ILE A 124 11.84 -3.01 4.10
CA ILE A 124 12.67 -3.78 3.18
C ILE A 124 14.07 -3.16 3.02
N GLY A 125 14.80 -3.13 4.12
CA GLY A 125 16.23 -2.84 4.10
C GLY A 125 16.46 -1.35 4.24
N THR A 126 17.01 -0.70 3.22
CA THR A 126 17.23 0.76 3.17
C THR A 126 16.80 1.34 1.82
N GLY A 127 16.04 0.55 1.07
CA GLY A 127 15.49 0.95 -0.22
C GLY A 127 14.21 1.74 -0.01
N THR A 128 13.78 2.48 -1.02
CA THR A 128 12.47 3.13 -0.95
C THR A 128 11.40 2.10 -1.27
N ASP A 129 10.56 1.82 -0.29
CA ASP A 129 9.41 0.96 -0.45
C ASP A 129 8.21 1.74 -1.00
N SER A 130 7.46 1.05 -1.85
CA SER A 130 6.45 1.65 -2.70
C SER A 130 5.17 0.80 -2.67
N PRO A 131 4.36 0.97 -1.61
CA PRO A 131 3.03 0.37 -1.48
C PRO A 131 2.09 0.86 -2.58
N ARG A 132 1.17 0.00 -3.03
CA ARG A 132 0.24 0.34 -4.11
C ARG A 132 -1.20 0.03 -3.77
N THR A 133 -1.55 -1.24 -3.69
CA THR A 133 -2.94 -1.63 -3.42
C THR A 133 -2.99 -2.93 -2.64
N ALA A 134 -4.17 -3.22 -2.11
CA ALA A 134 -4.46 -4.50 -1.49
C ALA A 134 -5.74 -5.11 -2.06
N ILE A 135 -5.84 -6.43 -1.94
CA ILE A 135 -7.05 -7.18 -2.23
C ILE A 135 -7.33 -8.16 -1.10
N ILE A 136 -8.61 -8.50 -0.95
CA ILE A 136 -9.08 -9.48 0.03
C ILE A 136 -9.30 -10.81 -0.67
N GLN A 137 -8.67 -11.86 -0.16
CA GLN A 137 -8.90 -13.23 -0.60
C GLN A 137 -10.20 -13.78 0.02
N PRO A 138 -10.80 -14.86 -0.54
CA PRO A 138 -12.03 -15.44 -0.01
C PRO A 138 -11.97 -15.90 1.45
N ASP A 139 -10.77 -16.14 1.99
CA ASP A 139 -10.51 -16.50 3.39
C ASP A 139 -10.27 -15.28 4.29
N GLU A 140 -10.68 -14.09 3.84
CA GLU A 140 -10.56 -12.78 4.52
C GLU A 140 -9.11 -12.31 4.74
N LYS A 141 -8.12 -13.01 4.19
CA LYS A 141 -6.73 -12.55 4.21
C LYS A 141 -6.51 -11.44 3.21
N THR A 142 -5.62 -10.53 3.56
CA THR A 142 -5.29 -9.37 2.71
C THR A 142 -3.97 -9.60 2.01
N VAL A 143 -3.94 -9.55 0.68
CA VAL A 143 -2.69 -9.51 -0.10
C VAL A 143 -2.40 -8.06 -0.45
N VAL A 144 -1.25 -7.56 0.01
CA VAL A 144 -0.76 -6.21 -0.30
C VAL A 144 0.29 -6.30 -1.40
N SER A 145 0.24 -5.35 -2.32
CA SER A 145 1.15 -5.27 -3.46
C SER A 145 1.88 -3.93 -3.53
N GLY A 146 3.06 -3.99 -4.14
CA GLY A 146 3.86 -2.83 -4.42
C GLY A 146 5.22 -3.25 -4.99
N HIS A 147 6.20 -2.39 -4.82
CA HIS A 147 7.60 -2.71 -5.08
C HIS A 147 8.54 -2.08 -4.06
N THR A 148 9.80 -2.49 -4.10
CA THR A 148 10.90 -1.81 -3.41
C THR A 148 11.94 -1.41 -4.45
N SER A 149 12.55 -0.24 -4.25
CA SER A 149 13.64 0.27 -5.07
C SER A 149 14.91 0.33 -4.24
N ASN A 150 15.91 -0.47 -4.61
CA ASN A 150 17.21 -0.48 -3.94
C ASN A 150 18.33 -0.48 -4.98
N ALA A 151 19.25 0.48 -4.88
CA ALA A 151 20.41 0.65 -5.77
C ALA A 151 20.06 0.58 -7.27
N GLY A 152 18.93 1.18 -7.66
CA GLY A 152 18.45 1.22 -9.05
C GLY A 152 17.79 -0.07 -9.56
N VAL A 153 17.59 -1.05 -8.69
CA VAL A 153 16.83 -2.27 -8.96
C VAL A 153 15.46 -2.15 -8.30
N VAL A 154 14.40 -2.34 -9.08
CA VAL A 154 13.02 -2.32 -8.60
C VAL A 154 12.46 -3.74 -8.63
N THR A 155 12.01 -4.22 -7.48
CA THR A 155 11.44 -5.57 -7.34
C THR A 155 10.04 -5.52 -6.75
N ILE A 156 9.13 -6.29 -7.35
CA ILE A 156 7.78 -6.51 -6.81
C ILE A 156 7.88 -7.05 -5.39
N VAL A 157 7.02 -6.51 -4.54
CA VAL A 157 6.77 -6.99 -3.18
C VAL A 157 5.32 -7.43 -3.12
N LEU A 158 5.10 -8.65 -2.67
CA LEU A 158 3.81 -9.11 -2.18
C LEU A 158 3.99 -9.64 -0.78
N PHE A 159 3.08 -9.31 0.12
CA PHE A 159 2.94 -9.96 1.41
C PHE A 159 1.47 -10.15 1.71
N ARG A 160 1.18 -11.08 2.61
CA ARG A 160 -0.19 -11.37 3.03
C ARG A 160 -0.34 -11.13 4.52
N LEU A 161 -1.46 -10.54 4.89
CA LEU A 161 -1.86 -10.31 6.28
C LEU A 161 -3.06 -11.20 6.61
N LEU A 162 -3.07 -11.70 7.84
CA LEU A 162 -4.25 -12.26 8.47
C LEU A 162 -5.27 -11.15 8.78
N PRO A 163 -6.54 -11.47 9.09
CA PRO A 163 -7.56 -10.46 9.41
C PRO A 163 -7.20 -9.54 10.59
N ASP A 164 -6.36 -10.01 11.50
CA ASP A 164 -5.83 -9.26 12.65
C ASP A 164 -4.56 -8.45 12.34
N GLY A 165 -4.13 -8.42 11.07
CA GLY A 165 -2.95 -7.68 10.62
C GLY A 165 -1.61 -8.38 10.87
N GLN A 166 -1.59 -9.59 11.43
CA GLN A 166 -0.35 -10.36 11.52
C GLN A 166 0.11 -10.83 10.14
N PHE A 167 1.42 -10.88 9.89
CA PHE A 167 1.95 -11.44 8.64
C PHE A 167 1.60 -12.93 8.53
N ASP A 168 1.02 -13.32 7.39
CA ASP A 168 0.75 -14.73 7.10
C ASP A 168 2.03 -15.44 6.66
N SER A 169 2.63 -16.15 7.60
CA SER A 169 3.85 -16.92 7.37
C SER A 169 3.73 -18.04 6.33
N SER A 170 2.51 -18.44 5.95
CA SER A 170 2.27 -19.43 4.88
C SER A 170 2.33 -18.84 3.48
N PHE A 171 2.49 -17.51 3.33
CA PHE A 171 2.52 -16.83 2.04
C PHE A 171 3.95 -16.62 1.52
N GLY A 172 4.20 -17.07 0.29
CA GLY A 172 5.48 -16.93 -0.40
C GLY A 172 6.61 -17.74 0.26
N ARG A 173 7.84 -17.24 0.20
CA ARG A 173 8.95 -17.74 1.04
C ARG A 173 9.48 -16.59 1.87
N ALA A 174 9.74 -16.83 3.15
CA ALA A 174 10.12 -15.79 4.11
C ALA A 174 9.07 -14.66 4.22
N GLN A 175 7.78 -15.03 4.21
CA GLN A 175 6.63 -14.13 4.46
C GLN A 175 6.45 -13.01 3.42
N ARG A 176 7.17 -13.08 2.29
CA ARG A 176 7.10 -12.17 1.15
C ARG A 176 7.22 -12.98 -0.15
N SER A 177 6.79 -12.43 -1.28
CA SER A 177 7.04 -13.08 -2.58
C SER A 177 8.55 -13.08 -2.89
N PRO A 178 9.20 -14.25 -3.03
CA PRO A 178 10.66 -14.37 -3.03
C PRO A 178 11.28 -14.29 -4.43
N ARG A 179 10.50 -13.98 -5.46
CA ARG A 179 11.00 -14.03 -6.84
C ARG A 179 11.28 -12.63 -7.34
N ARG A 180 12.57 -12.30 -7.46
CA ARG A 180 13.03 -11.30 -8.42
C ARG A 180 12.56 -11.76 -9.81
N LEU A 181 11.44 -11.20 -10.25
CA LEU A 181 10.83 -11.57 -11.52
C LEU A 181 11.63 -11.03 -12.69
N LEU A 182 12.19 -9.82 -12.56
CA LEU A 182 13.02 -9.18 -13.56
C LEU A 182 14.37 -8.80 -12.93
N PRO A 183 15.48 -8.88 -13.69
CA PRO A 183 16.79 -8.47 -13.22
C PRO A 183 16.94 -6.95 -13.07
N PHE A 184 15.99 -6.11 -13.48
CA PHE A 184 16.13 -4.65 -13.28
C PHE A 184 14.88 -3.99 -12.73
N ILE A 185 13.82 -3.88 -13.53
CA ILE A 185 12.57 -3.27 -13.05
C ILE A 185 11.48 -4.32 -13.16
N ALA A 186 10.84 -4.64 -12.04
CA ALA A 186 9.52 -5.21 -11.99
C ALA A 186 8.69 -4.36 -11.04
N GLU A 187 7.62 -3.76 -11.55
CA GLU A 187 6.63 -3.09 -10.73
C GLU A 187 5.28 -3.78 -10.86
N ALA A 188 4.51 -3.75 -9.78
CA ALA A 188 3.10 -4.11 -9.79
C ALA A 188 2.35 -3.00 -9.06
N TYR A 189 1.41 -2.34 -9.74
CA TYR A 189 0.53 -1.36 -9.09
C TYR A 189 -0.83 -1.93 -8.80
N ASP A 190 -1.18 -2.99 -9.51
CA ASP A 190 -2.46 -3.64 -9.35
C ASP A 190 -2.25 -5.15 -9.18
N VAL A 191 -3.16 -5.73 -8.39
CA VAL A 191 -3.25 -7.16 -8.16
C VAL A 191 -4.73 -7.53 -8.20
N ALA A 192 -5.05 -8.58 -8.95
CA ALA A 192 -6.41 -9.07 -9.11
C ALA A 192 -6.49 -10.58 -8.85
N LEU A 193 -7.65 -11.03 -8.37
CA LEU A 193 -7.95 -12.44 -8.25
C LEU A 193 -8.36 -13.04 -9.59
N GLN A 194 -7.81 -14.22 -9.89
CA GLN A 194 -8.26 -15.11 -10.94
C GLN A 194 -8.59 -16.47 -10.31
N GLY A 195 -9.84 -16.61 -9.84
CA GLY A 195 -10.16 -17.64 -8.85
C GLY A 195 -9.42 -17.34 -7.56
N GLU A 196 -8.70 -18.31 -7.01
CA GLU A 196 -7.83 -18.09 -5.83
C GLU A 196 -6.45 -17.54 -6.19
N ASN A 197 -6.06 -17.56 -7.47
CA ASN A 197 -4.74 -17.14 -7.92
C ASN A 197 -4.63 -15.62 -8.04
N LEU A 198 -3.41 -15.10 -8.01
CA LEU A 198 -3.11 -13.67 -8.13
C LEU A 198 -2.55 -13.36 -9.52
N ILE A 199 -3.04 -12.28 -10.12
CA ILE A 199 -2.49 -11.69 -11.34
C ILE A 199 -2.02 -10.28 -11.01
N LEU A 200 -0.78 -9.97 -11.37
CA LEU A 200 -0.21 -8.63 -11.23
C LEU A 200 0.05 -8.06 -12.61
N ALA A 201 -0.10 -6.75 -12.73
CA ALA A 201 0.21 -6.04 -13.96
C ALA A 201 0.84 -4.67 -13.67
N ARG A 202 1.89 -4.36 -14.43
CA ARG A 202 2.32 -2.98 -14.74
C ARG A 202 3.36 -3.04 -15.85
N TYR A 203 4.56 -2.58 -15.57
CA TYR A 203 5.66 -2.53 -16.48
C TYR A 203 6.93 -3.13 -15.86
N GLY A 204 7.87 -3.47 -16.73
CA GLY A 204 9.15 -3.99 -16.32
C GLY A 204 10.19 -3.96 -17.43
N ARG A 205 11.43 -4.26 -17.07
CA ARG A 205 12.54 -4.41 -18.03
C ARG A 205 13.63 -5.35 -17.49
N ASP A 206 14.25 -6.10 -18.39
CA ASP A 206 15.36 -7.01 -18.09
C ASP A 206 16.75 -6.31 -18.13
N THR A 207 16.85 -5.07 -18.61
CA THR A 207 18.13 -4.36 -18.79
C THR A 207 18.26 -3.13 -17.89
N SER A 208 19.50 -2.68 -17.67
CA SER A 208 19.78 -1.47 -16.88
C SER A 208 19.30 -0.17 -17.53
N ALA A 209 19.24 -0.16 -18.86
CA ALA A 209 18.81 0.96 -19.68
C ALA A 209 17.74 0.53 -20.68
N GLY A 210 16.96 1.49 -21.18
CA GLY A 210 15.93 1.27 -22.19
C GLY A 210 14.51 1.53 -21.69
N THR A 211 13.55 1.36 -22.60
CA THR A 211 12.12 1.51 -22.35
C THR A 211 11.61 0.39 -21.43
N VAL A 212 10.53 0.67 -20.71
CA VAL A 212 9.78 -0.34 -19.98
C VAL A 212 8.72 -0.96 -20.88
N ASP A 213 8.45 -2.24 -20.67
CA ASP A 213 7.45 -3.03 -21.39
C ASP A 213 6.31 -3.40 -20.44
N ILE A 214 5.13 -3.76 -20.97
CA ILE A 214 4.05 -4.28 -20.12
C ILE A 214 4.52 -5.61 -19.53
N MET A 215 4.38 -5.75 -18.22
CA MET A 215 4.70 -6.98 -17.52
C MET A 215 3.47 -7.46 -16.75
N THR A 216 3.16 -8.74 -16.94
CA THR A 216 2.20 -9.47 -16.12
C THR A 216 2.88 -10.63 -15.40
N ALA A 217 2.42 -10.90 -14.19
CA ALA A 217 2.90 -12.03 -13.39
C ALA A 217 1.73 -12.78 -12.78
N ARG A 218 1.86 -14.11 -12.69
CA ARG A 218 0.86 -14.97 -12.07
C ARG A 218 1.45 -15.71 -10.89
N PHE A 219 0.73 -15.67 -9.78
CA PHE A 219 1.07 -16.38 -8.55
C PHE A 219 -0.11 -17.26 -8.12
N LEU A 220 0.20 -18.34 -7.41
CA LEU A 220 -0.79 -19.13 -6.69
C LEU A 220 -1.38 -18.29 -5.55
N ALA A 221 -2.48 -18.78 -4.98
CA ALA A 221 -3.16 -18.16 -3.84
C ALA A 221 -2.23 -17.94 -2.64
N ASP A 222 -1.25 -18.81 -2.46
CA ASP A 222 -0.23 -18.75 -1.42
C ASP A 222 0.96 -17.82 -1.78
N GLY A 223 0.89 -17.08 -2.89
CA GLY A 223 1.95 -16.16 -3.29
C GLY A 223 3.17 -16.84 -3.92
N THR A 224 3.15 -18.16 -4.14
CA THR A 224 4.21 -18.84 -4.88
C THR A 224 4.03 -18.59 -6.39
N GLY A 225 5.11 -18.15 -7.05
CA GLY A 225 5.05 -17.73 -8.45
C GLY A 225 4.92 -18.91 -9.42
N ILE A 226 4.02 -18.79 -10.40
CA ILE A 226 3.77 -19.79 -11.46
C ILE A 226 4.42 -19.36 -12.78
N GLY A 227 4.58 -18.06 -13.03
CA GLY A 227 5.22 -17.53 -14.23
C GLY A 227 5.12 -16.02 -14.38
N ARG A 228 5.85 -15.48 -15.37
CA ARG A 228 5.77 -14.07 -15.80
C ARG A 228 5.68 -13.99 -17.32
N THR A 229 5.04 -12.94 -17.82
CA THR A 229 5.05 -12.58 -19.24
C THR A 229 5.47 -11.12 -19.36
N VAL A 230 6.43 -10.84 -20.24
CA VAL A 230 6.83 -9.47 -20.60
C VAL A 230 6.42 -9.27 -22.05
N MET A 231 5.50 -8.33 -22.29
CA MET A 231 4.97 -8.02 -23.62
C MET A 231 5.56 -6.69 -24.06
N LYS A 232 6.34 -6.73 -25.16
CA LYS A 232 6.95 -5.52 -25.69
C LYS A 232 5.89 -4.52 -26.13
N ALA A 233 5.99 -3.29 -25.64
CA ALA A 233 5.04 -2.22 -26.00
C ALA A 233 5.24 -1.72 -27.45
N SER A 234 6.36 -2.05 -28.08
CA SER A 234 6.72 -1.66 -29.46
C SER A 234 5.96 -2.40 -30.58
N LEU A 235 4.75 -2.89 -30.29
CA LEU A 235 3.86 -3.59 -31.23
C LEU A 235 2.59 -2.80 -31.59
N PHE A 236 2.56 -1.50 -31.28
CA PHE A 236 1.53 -0.55 -31.75
C PHE A 236 2.17 0.62 -32.50
#